data_AF-A0AA39KHL5-F1
#
_entry.id   AF-A0AA39KHL5-F1
#
_cell.length_a   1.000
_cell.length_b   1.000
_cell.length_c   1.000
_cell.angle_alpha   90.00
_cell.angle_beta   90.00
_cell.angle_gamma   90.00
#
_symmetry.space_group_name_H-M   'P 1'
#
loop_
_entity.id
_entity.type
_entity.pdbx_description
1 polymer ?
#
loop_
_entity_poly.entity_id
_entity_poly.type
_entity_poly.pdbx_seq_one_letter_code
_entity_poly.pdbx_strand_id
1 'polypeptide(L)'
;MICSTRIVLLYFIGIIVTINGATQRKGVAVEQLNEDNWDRMLTGEWMVEFFAPWCPACKDLEPVWSYLGEMKKDLGINVGKVDVTNSPGLSGRFMVTALPTIYHVKDGLFRQYKSPRDRDSLISFVRSKTWTKVDPIPSWKSPTSIQMSIISQFFKMSQILRGVHNKLMEDFGLPTWGSYLIFAIATIIIGAFLGLVIVCVIDFIYPPKPAGRQGHKKQKDSNDNAPEKLSDDEELVENIKDDLVDEDDSDSEKQTESKDKKVYEESAPASSPNARKRKSRKAD
;
A
#
# COMPACT_ATOMS: atom_id res chain seq x y z
N MET A 1 -11.22 -5.19 -68.11
CA MET A 1 -12.28 -4.96 -67.10
C MET A 1 -11.84 -5.13 -65.63
N ILE A 2 -10.67 -5.73 -65.32
CA ILE A 2 -10.24 -6.05 -63.94
C ILE A 2 -9.56 -4.87 -63.20
N CYS A 3 -9.10 -3.84 -63.92
CA CYS A 3 -8.39 -2.70 -63.33
C CYS A 3 -9.33 -1.68 -62.65
N SER A 4 -10.54 -1.49 -63.19
CA SER A 4 -11.49 -0.48 -62.70
C SER A 4 -12.11 -0.87 -61.34
N THR A 5 -12.29 -2.16 -61.06
CA THR A 5 -12.87 -2.64 -59.81
C THR A 5 -11.92 -2.51 -58.63
N ARG A 6 -10.60 -2.63 -58.85
CA ARG A 6 -9.58 -2.44 -57.80
C ARG A 6 -9.44 -0.97 -57.38
N ILE A 7 -9.57 -0.04 -58.31
CA ILE A 7 -9.53 1.41 -58.03
C ILE A 7 -10.77 1.84 -57.23
N VAL A 8 -11.95 1.34 -57.60
CA VAL A 8 -13.19 1.61 -56.86
C VAL A 8 -13.15 1.02 -55.45
N LEU A 9 -12.60 -0.18 -55.27
CA LEU A 9 -12.46 -0.81 -53.95
C LEU A 9 -11.51 -0.02 -53.02
N LEU A 10 -10.39 0.49 -53.55
CA LEU A 10 -9.45 1.31 -52.76
C LEU A 10 -10.04 2.67 -52.41
N TYR A 11 -10.83 3.28 -53.30
CA TYR A 11 -11.58 4.49 -52.99
C TYR A 11 -12.64 4.24 -51.92
N PHE A 12 -13.38 3.13 -51.99
CA PHE A 12 -14.35 2.76 -50.97
C PHE A 12 -13.70 2.48 -49.61
N ILE A 13 -12.57 1.76 -49.58
CA ILE A 13 -11.82 1.52 -48.34
C ILE A 13 -11.25 2.85 -47.78
N GLY A 14 -10.73 3.73 -48.64
CA GLY A 14 -10.26 5.06 -48.24
C GLY A 14 -11.36 5.94 -47.64
N ILE A 15 -12.57 5.90 -48.22
CA ILE A 15 -13.76 6.61 -47.72
C ILE A 15 -14.24 6.01 -46.39
N ILE A 16 -14.25 4.68 -46.24
CA ILE A 16 -14.61 4.01 -44.96
C ILE A 16 -13.61 4.36 -43.86
N VAL A 17 -12.31 4.48 -44.17
CA VAL A 17 -11.28 4.88 -43.20
C VAL A 17 -11.41 6.35 -42.79
N THR A 18 -11.86 7.24 -43.67
CA THR A 18 -12.06 8.67 -43.33
C THR A 18 -13.32 8.93 -42.52
N ILE A 19 -14.38 8.14 -42.69
CA ILE A 19 -15.64 8.33 -41.95
C ILE A 19 -15.53 7.90 -40.48
N ASN A 20 -14.59 7.02 -40.12
CA ASN A 20 -14.37 6.62 -38.73
C ASN A 20 -13.56 7.64 -37.90
N GLY A 21 -13.08 8.72 -38.52
CA GLY A 21 -12.18 9.69 -37.91
C GLY A 21 -12.85 11.01 -37.53
N ALA A 22 -13.85 11.02 -36.65
CA ALA A 22 -14.17 12.17 -35.78
C ALA A 22 -15.41 11.92 -34.90
N THR A 23 -15.35 10.93 -34.00
CA THR A 23 -16.27 10.93 -32.86
C THR A 23 -15.75 11.95 -31.85
N GLN A 24 -16.09 13.24 -32.02
CA GLN A 24 -15.89 14.23 -30.96
C GLN A 24 -16.74 13.81 -29.75
N ARG A 25 -16.08 13.22 -28.75
CA ARG A 25 -16.67 13.00 -27.44
C ARG A 25 -17.07 14.37 -26.89
N LYS A 26 -18.37 14.60 -26.69
CA LYS A 26 -18.86 15.71 -25.85
C LYS A 26 -18.05 15.69 -24.56
N GLY A 27 -17.24 16.73 -24.34
CA GLY A 27 -16.33 16.80 -23.21
C GLY A 27 -17.15 16.79 -21.93
N VAL A 28 -17.13 15.67 -21.21
CA VAL A 28 -17.63 15.61 -19.83
C VAL A 28 -16.84 16.64 -19.03
N ALA A 29 -17.51 17.47 -18.23
CA ALA A 29 -16.88 18.53 -17.45
C ALA A 29 -15.77 17.95 -16.54
N VAL A 30 -16.08 16.86 -15.85
CA VAL A 30 -15.15 16.09 -15.03
C VAL A 30 -14.88 14.73 -15.68
N GLU A 31 -13.60 14.38 -15.89
CA GLU A 31 -13.22 13.10 -16.48
C GLU A 31 -13.18 11.98 -15.43
N GLN A 32 -13.78 10.83 -15.74
CA GLN A 32 -13.69 9.66 -14.88
C GLN A 32 -12.37 8.93 -15.15
N LEU A 33 -11.52 8.83 -14.13
CA LEU A 33 -10.22 8.18 -14.18
C LEU A 33 -10.29 6.83 -13.44
N ASN A 34 -9.79 5.80 -14.10
CA ASN A 34 -9.77 4.39 -13.72
C ASN A 34 -8.37 3.82 -14.00
N GLU A 35 -8.15 2.55 -13.65
CA GLU A 35 -6.86 1.86 -13.80
C GLU A 35 -6.30 1.85 -15.24
N ASP A 36 -7.15 1.97 -16.27
CA ASP A 36 -6.72 1.92 -17.68
C ASP A 36 -6.35 3.29 -18.28
N ASN A 37 -6.82 4.39 -17.69
CA ASN A 37 -6.70 5.73 -18.29
C ASN A 37 -6.06 6.77 -17.38
N TRP A 38 -5.67 6.40 -16.15
CA TRP A 38 -5.07 7.32 -15.18
C TRP A 38 -3.79 7.97 -15.72
N ASP A 39 -3.04 7.30 -16.61
CA ASP A 39 -1.81 7.83 -17.22
C ASP A 39 -2.01 9.20 -17.91
N ARG A 40 -3.25 9.53 -18.30
CA ARG A 40 -3.60 10.85 -18.87
C ARG A 40 -3.28 12.01 -17.91
N MET A 41 -3.36 11.75 -16.60
CA MET A 41 -3.05 12.76 -15.58
C MET A 41 -1.55 13.11 -15.52
N LEU A 42 -0.68 12.31 -16.16
CA LEU A 42 0.76 12.55 -16.19
C LEU A 42 1.15 13.69 -17.13
N THR A 43 0.27 14.05 -18.08
CA THR A 43 0.52 15.08 -19.09
C THR A 43 -0.33 16.31 -18.83
N GLY A 44 0.29 17.49 -18.75
CA GLY A 44 -0.40 18.75 -18.48
C GLY A 44 -0.74 18.94 -17.00
N GLU A 45 -1.69 19.83 -16.72
CA GLU A 45 -2.10 20.19 -15.37
C GLU A 45 -3.49 19.62 -15.05
N TRP A 46 -3.57 18.84 -13.97
CA TRP A 46 -4.76 18.11 -13.55
C TRP A 46 -5.08 18.36 -12.08
N MET A 47 -6.36 18.47 -11.78
CA MET A 47 -6.92 18.33 -10.44
C MET A 47 -7.66 17.00 -10.39
N VAL A 48 -7.27 16.10 -9.48
CA VAL A 48 -7.83 14.75 -9.37
C VAL A 48 -8.37 14.52 -7.96
N GLU A 49 -9.66 14.19 -7.86
CA GLU A 49 -10.29 13.80 -6.60
C GLU A 49 -10.40 12.28 -6.51
N PHE A 50 -10.04 11.72 -5.35
CA PHE A 50 -10.33 10.36 -4.96
C PHE A 50 -11.55 10.36 -4.04
N PHE A 51 -12.61 9.70 -4.47
CA PHE A 51 -13.91 9.67 -3.79
C PHE A 51 -14.44 8.24 -3.66
N ALA A 52 -15.49 8.08 -2.84
CA ALA A 52 -16.30 6.88 -2.79
C ALA A 52 -17.80 7.23 -2.73
N PRO A 53 -18.67 6.46 -3.39
CA PRO A 53 -20.11 6.77 -3.51
C PRO A 53 -20.87 6.73 -2.18
N TRP A 54 -20.36 5.98 -1.20
CA TRP A 54 -20.94 5.87 0.14
C TRP A 54 -20.42 6.95 1.10
N CYS A 55 -19.40 7.72 0.73
CA CYS A 55 -18.79 8.70 1.63
C CYS A 55 -19.62 10.00 1.65
N PRO A 56 -20.15 10.44 2.81
CA PRO A 56 -20.97 11.64 2.90
C PRO A 56 -20.20 12.92 2.54
N ALA A 57 -18.97 13.07 3.04
CA ALA A 57 -18.13 14.23 2.73
C ALA A 57 -17.76 14.34 1.23
N CYS A 58 -17.72 13.22 0.50
CA CYS A 58 -17.53 13.24 -0.95
C CYS A 58 -18.80 13.76 -1.66
N LYS A 59 -19.99 13.39 -1.19
CA LYS A 59 -21.26 13.88 -1.76
C LYS A 59 -21.40 15.39 -1.62
N ASP A 60 -20.94 15.95 -0.50
CA ASP A 60 -20.93 17.40 -0.28
C ASP A 60 -19.95 18.13 -1.21
N LEU A 61 -18.86 17.47 -1.63
CA LEU A 61 -17.85 18.03 -2.52
C LEU A 61 -18.21 17.91 -4.00
N GLU A 62 -19.00 16.91 -4.40
CA GLU A 62 -19.43 16.67 -5.80
C GLU A 62 -19.96 17.92 -6.53
N PRO A 63 -20.85 18.77 -5.96
CA PRO A 63 -21.32 19.98 -6.66
C PRO A 63 -20.20 21.02 -6.86
N VAL A 64 -19.26 21.11 -5.93
CA VAL A 64 -18.11 22.00 -6.04
C VAL A 64 -17.12 21.48 -7.10
N TRP A 65 -16.89 20.16 -7.12
CA TRP A 65 -16.02 19.51 -8.09
C TRP A 65 -16.55 19.59 -9.52
N SER A 66 -17.87 19.42 -9.68
CA SER A 66 -18.56 19.59 -10.96
C SER A 66 -18.38 21.00 -11.51
N TYR A 67 -18.53 22.02 -10.66
CA TYR A 67 -18.30 23.41 -11.04
C TYR A 67 -16.83 23.67 -11.46
N LEU A 68 -15.86 23.09 -10.75
CA LEU A 68 -14.46 23.16 -11.15
C LEU A 68 -14.23 22.54 -12.53
N GLY A 69 -14.91 21.43 -12.83
CA GLY A 69 -14.90 20.77 -14.14
C GLY A 69 -15.51 21.63 -15.26
N GLU A 70 -16.51 22.44 -14.97
CA GLU A 70 -17.07 23.41 -15.92
C GLU A 70 -16.06 24.54 -16.22
N MET A 71 -15.37 25.02 -15.19
CA MET A 71 -14.34 26.07 -15.30
C MET A 71 -13.00 25.60 -15.87
N LYS A 72 -12.86 24.31 -16.20
CA LYS A 72 -11.58 23.72 -16.62
C LYS A 72 -10.93 24.44 -17.81
N LYS A 73 -11.75 24.90 -18.76
CA LYS A 73 -11.27 25.63 -19.95
C LYS A 73 -10.74 27.01 -19.59
N ASP A 74 -11.42 27.71 -18.69
CA ASP A 74 -11.04 29.06 -18.25
C ASP A 74 -9.77 29.04 -17.40
N LEU A 75 -9.59 27.97 -16.62
CA LEU A 75 -8.43 27.77 -15.76
C LEU A 75 -7.24 27.12 -16.49
N GLY A 76 -7.45 26.57 -17.70
CA GLY A 76 -6.41 25.87 -18.44
C GLY A 76 -5.94 24.57 -17.77
N ILE A 77 -6.83 23.90 -17.03
CA ILE A 77 -6.55 22.63 -16.34
C ILE A 77 -7.51 21.54 -16.78
N ASN A 78 -7.15 20.30 -16.51
CA ASN A 78 -8.07 19.17 -16.58
C ASN A 78 -8.57 18.82 -15.17
N VAL A 79 -9.78 18.29 -15.09
CA VAL A 79 -10.40 17.90 -13.81
C VAL A 79 -10.85 16.46 -13.94
N GLY A 80 -10.36 15.62 -13.03
CA GLY A 80 -10.63 14.20 -12.99
C GLY A 80 -11.18 13.75 -11.65
N LYS A 81 -11.89 12.62 -11.64
CA LYS A 81 -12.28 11.93 -10.41
C LYS A 81 -12.03 10.43 -10.51
N VAL A 82 -11.61 9.84 -9.40
CA VAL A 82 -11.28 8.42 -9.28
C VAL A 82 -12.17 7.83 -8.19
N ASP A 83 -12.90 6.78 -8.54
CA ASP A 83 -13.67 6.00 -7.58
C ASP A 83 -12.79 4.92 -6.97
N VAL A 84 -12.47 5.03 -5.68
CA VAL A 84 -11.61 4.05 -5.00
C VAL A 84 -12.27 2.69 -4.79
N THR A 85 -13.60 2.61 -4.92
CA THR A 85 -14.33 1.33 -4.81
C THR A 85 -14.21 0.49 -6.09
N ASN A 86 -14.21 1.16 -7.24
CA ASN A 86 -14.08 0.52 -8.55
C ASN A 86 -12.62 0.37 -9.00
N SER A 87 -11.71 1.21 -8.51
CA SER A 87 -10.28 1.19 -8.86
C SER A 87 -9.38 1.01 -7.63
N PRO A 88 -9.39 -0.18 -6.98
CA PRO A 88 -8.59 -0.43 -5.78
C PRO A 88 -7.09 -0.36 -6.02
N GLY A 89 -6.62 -0.66 -7.23
CA GLY A 89 -5.21 -0.51 -7.60
C GLY A 89 -4.75 0.94 -7.56
N LEU A 90 -5.58 1.89 -8.01
CA LEU A 90 -5.26 3.32 -7.93
C LEU A 90 -5.25 3.81 -6.49
N SER A 91 -6.18 3.34 -5.65
CA SER A 91 -6.19 3.66 -4.22
C SER A 91 -4.86 3.26 -3.55
N GLY A 92 -4.36 2.06 -3.83
CA GLY A 92 -3.05 1.60 -3.35
C GLY A 92 -1.88 2.40 -3.93
N ARG A 93 -1.89 2.68 -5.25
CA ARG A 93 -0.81 3.39 -5.97
C ARG A 93 -0.61 4.83 -5.46
N PHE A 94 -1.69 5.50 -5.07
CA PHE A 94 -1.67 6.86 -4.51
C PHE A 94 -1.64 6.87 -2.97
N MET A 95 -1.65 5.69 -2.33
CA MET A 95 -1.74 5.54 -0.87
C MET A 95 -2.89 6.36 -0.26
N VAL A 96 -4.07 6.27 -0.85
CA VAL A 96 -5.25 7.02 -0.38
C VAL A 96 -5.78 6.39 0.90
N THR A 97 -5.50 7.03 2.03
CA THR A 97 -5.93 6.55 3.36
C THR A 97 -7.21 7.20 3.87
N ALA A 98 -7.58 8.37 3.34
CA ALA A 98 -8.75 9.13 3.75
C ALA A 98 -9.48 9.69 2.53
N LEU A 99 -10.79 9.93 2.66
CA LEU A 99 -11.63 10.49 1.59
C LEU A 99 -12.38 11.74 2.10
N PRO A 100 -12.65 12.72 1.23
CA PRO A 100 -12.06 12.87 -0.11
C PRO A 100 -10.59 13.29 -0.03
N THR A 101 -9.76 12.76 -0.92
CA THR A 101 -8.37 13.19 -1.10
C THR A 101 -8.20 13.79 -2.48
N ILE A 102 -7.58 14.97 -2.55
CA ILE A 102 -7.39 15.71 -3.80
C ILE A 102 -5.90 15.82 -4.08
N TYR A 103 -5.51 15.53 -5.32
CA TYR A 103 -4.16 15.73 -5.83
C TYR A 103 -4.17 16.75 -6.97
N HIS A 104 -3.20 17.65 -6.93
CA HIS A 104 -2.79 18.44 -8.07
C HIS A 104 -1.65 17.71 -8.76
N VAL A 105 -1.77 17.51 -10.06
CA VAL A 105 -0.76 16.85 -10.88
C VAL A 105 -0.34 17.80 -11.97
N LYS A 106 0.95 18.01 -12.13
CA LYS A 106 1.49 18.82 -13.22
C LYS A 106 2.70 18.13 -13.82
N ASP A 107 2.56 17.68 -15.06
CA ASP A 107 3.63 17.02 -15.82
C ASP A 107 4.30 15.87 -15.03
N GLY A 108 3.47 15.04 -14.39
CA GLY A 108 3.90 13.90 -13.58
C GLY A 108 4.36 14.24 -12.15
N LEU A 109 4.35 15.52 -11.75
CA LEU A 109 4.60 15.93 -10.36
C LEU A 109 3.30 16.01 -9.58
N PHE A 110 3.17 15.15 -8.58
CA PHE A 110 1.99 15.05 -7.72
C PHE A 110 2.15 15.91 -6.48
N ARG A 111 1.12 16.67 -6.11
CA ARG A 111 1.04 17.48 -4.90
C ARG A 111 -0.28 17.21 -4.21
N GLN A 112 -0.25 16.89 -2.92
CA GLN A 112 -1.48 16.69 -2.16
C GLN A 112 -2.08 18.04 -1.79
N TYR A 113 -3.34 18.25 -2.14
CA TYR A 113 -4.08 19.46 -1.77
C TYR A 113 -4.50 19.38 -0.28
N LYS A 114 -4.09 20.37 0.51
CA LYS A 114 -4.34 20.45 1.95
C LYS A 114 -5.20 21.64 2.38
N SER A 115 -5.56 22.50 1.45
CA SER A 115 -6.36 23.71 1.73
C SER A 115 -7.86 23.37 1.86
N PRO A 116 -8.71 24.32 2.31
CA PRO A 116 -10.15 24.10 2.40
C PRO A 116 -10.76 23.66 1.07
N ARG A 117 -11.76 22.77 1.11
CA ARG A 117 -12.37 22.18 -0.09
C ARG A 117 -13.53 23.03 -0.64
N ASP A 118 -13.44 24.34 -0.46
CA ASP A 118 -14.42 25.30 -0.97
C ASP A 118 -14.16 25.62 -2.44
N ARG A 119 -15.23 26.02 -3.13
CA ARG A 119 -15.18 26.44 -4.55
C ARG A 119 -14.08 27.47 -4.81
N ASP A 120 -14.10 28.57 -4.06
CA ASP A 120 -13.18 29.69 -4.27
C ASP A 120 -11.74 29.32 -3.92
N SER A 121 -11.55 28.47 -2.91
CA SER A 121 -10.24 27.95 -2.50
C SER A 121 -9.62 27.08 -3.61
N LEU A 122 -10.39 26.20 -4.24
CA LEU A 122 -9.92 25.36 -5.35
C LEU A 122 -9.58 26.19 -6.60
N ILE A 123 -10.44 27.15 -6.95
CA ILE A 123 -10.22 28.03 -8.11
C ILE A 123 -9.00 28.92 -7.88
N SER A 124 -8.90 29.53 -6.69
CA SER A 124 -7.76 30.38 -6.35
C SER A 124 -6.47 29.58 -6.30
N PHE A 125 -6.47 28.34 -5.80
CA PHE A 125 -5.27 27.49 -5.77
C PHE A 125 -4.64 27.30 -7.16
N VAL A 126 -5.46 27.05 -8.18
CA VAL A 126 -5.04 26.91 -9.57
C VAL A 126 -4.68 28.27 -10.18
N ARG A 127 -5.59 29.25 -10.08
CA ARG A 127 -5.44 30.57 -10.71
C ARG A 127 -4.25 31.36 -10.17
N SER A 128 -4.06 31.35 -8.86
CA SER A 128 -2.94 32.03 -8.18
C SER A 128 -1.64 31.21 -8.16
N LYS A 129 -1.66 29.98 -8.70
CA LYS A 129 -0.54 29.04 -8.66
C LYS A 129 0.01 28.80 -7.25
N THR A 130 -0.87 28.81 -6.25
CA THR A 130 -0.50 28.54 -4.85
C THR A 130 0.07 27.13 -4.67
N TRP A 131 -0.22 26.21 -5.60
CA TRP A 131 0.43 24.89 -5.70
C TRP A 131 1.96 24.95 -5.75
N THR A 132 2.56 26.06 -6.19
CA THR A 132 4.03 26.24 -6.19
C THR A 132 4.62 26.21 -4.79
N LYS A 133 3.84 26.59 -3.77
CA LYS A 133 4.24 26.57 -2.35
C LYS A 133 4.09 25.19 -1.71
N VAL A 134 3.43 24.25 -2.38
CA VAL A 134 3.22 22.89 -1.88
C VAL A 134 4.28 21.99 -2.47
N ASP A 135 5.06 21.37 -1.59
CA ASP A 135 6.11 20.46 -2.00
C ASP A 135 5.51 19.25 -2.74
N PRO A 136 6.09 18.86 -3.89
CA PRO A 136 5.67 17.65 -4.59
C PRO A 136 6.00 16.42 -3.76
N ILE A 137 5.25 15.35 -4.00
CA ILE A 137 5.52 14.04 -3.42
C ILE A 137 6.90 13.58 -3.91
N PRO A 138 7.77 13.08 -3.01
CA PRO A 138 9.08 12.57 -3.39
C PRO A 138 9.01 11.48 -4.46
N SER A 139 9.99 11.40 -5.34
CA SER A 139 10.00 10.47 -6.48
C SER A 139 9.84 8.99 -6.09
N TRP A 140 10.38 8.56 -4.94
CA TRP A 140 10.22 7.18 -4.45
C TRP A 140 8.76 6.86 -4.08
N LYS A 141 8.02 7.85 -3.57
CA LYS A 141 6.59 7.77 -3.22
C LYS A 141 5.66 8.17 -4.37
N SER A 142 6.21 8.55 -5.52
CA SER A 142 5.39 8.93 -6.67
C SER A 142 4.59 7.73 -7.20
N PRO A 143 3.33 7.92 -7.63
CA PRO A 143 2.51 6.86 -8.22
C PRO A 143 3.20 6.15 -9.39
N THR A 144 4.02 6.86 -10.17
CA THR A 144 4.75 6.31 -11.33
C THR A 144 5.92 5.40 -10.96
N SER A 145 6.28 5.29 -9.68
CA SER A 145 7.42 4.48 -9.24
C SER A 145 7.11 2.97 -9.30
N ILE A 146 8.15 2.17 -9.51
CA ILE A 146 8.05 0.69 -9.50
C ILE A 146 7.49 0.21 -8.15
N GLN A 147 7.92 0.83 -7.04
CA GLN A 147 7.43 0.50 -5.70
C GLN A 147 5.91 0.68 -5.60
N MET A 148 5.37 1.82 -6.07
CA MET A 148 3.92 2.07 -6.03
C MET A 148 3.16 1.13 -6.97
N SER A 149 3.79 0.65 -8.05
CA SER A 149 3.21 -0.39 -8.90
C SER A 149 3.08 -1.73 -8.17
N ILE A 150 4.08 -2.13 -7.39
CA ILE A 150 4.03 -3.35 -6.56
C ILE A 150 2.93 -3.22 -5.49
N ILE A 151 2.86 -2.06 -4.83
CA ILE A 151 1.85 -1.79 -3.80
C ILE A 151 0.44 -1.81 -4.42
N SER A 152 0.27 -1.20 -5.59
CA SER A 152 -0.99 -1.25 -6.35
C SER A 152 -1.44 -2.69 -6.61
N GLN A 153 -0.51 -3.53 -7.07
CA GLN A 153 -0.80 -4.94 -7.33
C GLN A 153 -1.13 -5.71 -6.04
N PHE A 154 -0.42 -5.44 -4.95
CA PHE A 154 -0.73 -6.03 -3.64
C PHE A 154 -2.16 -5.67 -3.17
N PHE A 155 -2.56 -4.41 -3.30
CA PHE A 155 -3.92 -3.97 -2.96
C PHE A 155 -4.97 -4.67 -3.83
N LYS A 156 -4.74 -4.81 -5.14
CA LYS A 156 -5.63 -5.57 -6.04
C LYS A 156 -5.74 -7.03 -5.62
N MET A 157 -4.61 -7.67 -5.32
CA MET A 157 -4.61 -9.06 -4.84
C MET A 157 -5.36 -9.21 -3.51
N SER A 158 -5.20 -8.27 -2.58
CA SER A 158 -5.93 -8.25 -1.31
C SER A 158 -7.44 -8.15 -1.50
N GLN A 159 -7.90 -7.27 -2.40
CA GLN A 159 -9.33 -7.16 -2.71
C GLN A 159 -9.89 -8.40 -3.42
N ILE A 160 -9.12 -8.99 -4.34
CA ILE A 160 -9.48 -10.27 -4.99
C ILE A 160 -9.60 -11.38 -3.94
N LEU A 161 -8.63 -11.48 -3.03
CA LEU A 161 -8.64 -12.46 -1.95
C LEU A 161 -9.90 -12.34 -1.09
N ARG A 162 -10.25 -11.11 -0.70
CA ARG A 162 -11.48 -10.82 0.04
C ARG A 162 -12.73 -11.18 -0.78
N GLY A 163 -12.74 -10.89 -2.08
CA GLY A 163 -13.80 -11.29 -2.98
C GLY A 163 -13.98 -12.80 -3.06
N VAL A 164 -12.88 -13.56 -3.17
CA VAL A 164 -12.89 -15.03 -3.17
C VAL A 164 -13.37 -15.57 -1.83
N HIS A 165 -12.93 -15.00 -0.71
CA HIS A 165 -13.40 -15.39 0.63
C HIS A 165 -14.90 -15.20 0.78
N ASN A 166 -15.42 -14.03 0.39
CA ASN A 166 -16.86 -13.75 0.44
C ASN A 166 -17.64 -14.69 -0.47
N LYS A 167 -17.17 -14.89 -1.70
CA LYS A 167 -17.79 -15.80 -2.66
C LYS A 167 -17.80 -17.25 -2.15
N LEU A 168 -16.72 -17.69 -1.51
CA LEU A 168 -16.63 -19.03 -0.92
C LEU A 168 -17.61 -19.21 0.24
N MET A 169 -17.88 -18.16 1.03
CA MET A 169 -18.89 -18.21 2.09
C MET A 169 -20.32 -18.16 1.53
N GLU A 170 -20.58 -17.34 0.51
CA GLU A 170 -21.92 -17.15 -0.05
C GLU A 170 -22.35 -18.32 -0.96
N ASP A 171 -21.49 -18.77 -1.88
CA ASP A 171 -21.86 -19.80 -2.87
C ASP A 171 -21.80 -21.22 -2.29
N PHE A 172 -20.84 -21.51 -1.41
CA PHE A 172 -20.65 -22.85 -0.83
C PHE A 172 -21.23 -22.99 0.59
N GLY A 173 -21.78 -21.90 1.17
CA GLY A 173 -22.33 -21.90 2.53
C GLY A 173 -21.32 -22.27 3.61
N LEU A 174 -20.01 -22.16 3.30
CA LEU A 174 -18.96 -22.59 4.21
C LEU A 174 -18.92 -21.65 5.43
N PRO A 175 -18.85 -22.20 6.64
CA PRO A 175 -18.65 -21.39 7.83
C PRO A 175 -17.28 -20.69 7.78
N THR A 176 -17.17 -19.55 8.46
CA THR A 176 -15.96 -18.69 8.46
C THR A 176 -14.67 -19.44 8.78
N TRP A 177 -14.72 -20.43 9.68
CA TRP A 177 -13.54 -21.25 10.01
C TRP A 177 -13.07 -22.13 8.84
N GLY A 178 -13.99 -22.59 7.99
CA GLY A 178 -13.67 -23.43 6.82
C GLY A 178 -12.95 -22.66 5.73
N SER A 179 -13.35 -21.41 5.47
CA SER A 179 -12.65 -20.55 4.52
C SER A 179 -11.24 -20.20 5.02
N TYR A 180 -11.07 -19.92 6.32
CA TYR A 180 -9.73 -19.72 6.90
C TYR A 180 -8.83 -20.94 6.78
N LEU A 181 -9.36 -22.16 6.95
CA LEU A 181 -8.58 -23.39 6.78
C LEU A 181 -8.07 -23.54 5.34
N ILE A 182 -8.91 -23.25 4.34
CA ILE A 182 -8.53 -23.29 2.93
C ILE A 182 -7.44 -22.24 2.63
N PHE A 183 -7.59 -21.01 3.12
CA PHE A 183 -6.55 -19.98 2.97
C PHE A 183 -5.25 -20.35 3.68
N ALA A 184 -5.31 -20.98 4.85
CA ALA A 184 -4.12 -21.44 5.58
C ALA A 184 -3.38 -22.52 4.78
N ILE A 185 -4.09 -23.53 4.27
CA ILE A 185 -3.50 -24.58 3.43
C ILE A 185 -2.89 -23.99 2.16
N ALA A 186 -3.62 -23.10 1.47
CA ALA A 186 -3.12 -22.44 0.27
C ALA A 186 -1.84 -21.62 0.56
N THR A 187 -1.80 -20.90 1.68
CA THR A 187 -0.63 -20.10 2.10
C THR A 187 0.58 -20.99 2.41
N ILE A 188 0.37 -22.13 3.07
CA ILE A 188 1.44 -23.10 3.34
C ILE A 188 2.01 -23.66 2.04
N ILE A 189 1.14 -24.07 1.10
CA ILE A 189 1.57 -24.62 -0.20
C ILE A 189 2.35 -23.58 -1.01
N ILE A 190 1.83 -22.35 -1.11
CA ILE A 190 2.50 -21.25 -1.83
C ILE A 190 3.82 -20.90 -1.17
N GLY A 191 3.86 -20.82 0.17
CA GLY A 191 5.07 -20.54 0.94
C GLY A 191 6.14 -21.62 0.76
N ALA A 192 5.76 -22.89 0.80
CA ALA A 192 6.67 -24.01 0.57
C ALA A 192 7.23 -23.99 -0.87
N PHE A 193 6.39 -23.71 -1.87
CA PHE A 193 6.82 -23.58 -3.25
C PHE A 193 7.78 -22.41 -3.45
N LEU A 194 7.45 -21.22 -2.92
CA LEU A 194 8.32 -20.05 -2.99
C LEU A 194 9.65 -20.28 -2.26
N GLY A 195 9.63 -20.94 -1.10
CA GLY A 195 10.82 -21.33 -0.36
C GLY A 195 11.73 -22.26 -1.15
N LEU A 196 11.16 -23.30 -1.78
CA LEU A 196 11.90 -24.23 -2.64
C LEU A 196 12.53 -23.51 -3.83
N VAL A 197 11.79 -22.61 -4.49
CA VAL A 197 12.32 -21.80 -5.60
C VAL A 197 13.48 -20.92 -5.13
N ILE A 198 13.38 -20.29 -3.96
CA ILE A 198 14.45 -19.46 -3.41
C ILE A 198 15.72 -20.29 -3.14
N VAL A 199 15.58 -21.47 -2.54
CA VAL A 199 16.73 -22.38 -2.31
C VAL A 199 17.37 -22.78 -3.63
N CYS A 200 16.59 -23.17 -4.64
CA CYS A 200 17.13 -23.52 -5.96
C CYS A 200 17.87 -22.36 -6.63
N VAL A 201 17.39 -21.12 -6.48
CA VAL A 201 18.06 -19.92 -7.00
C VAL A 201 19.38 -19.68 -6.26
N ILE A 202 19.42 -19.85 -4.94
CA ILE A 202 20.65 -19.71 -4.15
C ILE A 202 21.67 -20.76 -4.55
N ASP A 203 21.26 -22.02 -4.70
CA ASP A 203 22.14 -23.11 -5.15
C ASP A 203 22.68 -22.89 -6.56
N PHE A 204 21.90 -22.23 -7.44
CA PHE A 204 22.35 -21.84 -8.77
C PHE A 204 23.36 -20.69 -8.76
N ILE A 205 23.20 -19.72 -7.86
CA ILE A 205 24.10 -18.55 -7.74
C ILE A 205 25.39 -18.91 -6.99
N TYR A 206 25.31 -19.77 -5.98
CA TYR A 206 26.43 -20.24 -5.17
C TYR A 206 26.60 -21.76 -5.30
N PRO A 207 27.06 -22.25 -6.47
CA PRO A 207 27.26 -23.68 -6.65
C PRO A 207 28.27 -24.20 -5.60
N PRO A 208 27.96 -25.30 -4.89
CA PRO A 208 28.87 -25.85 -3.91
C PRO A 208 30.17 -26.28 -4.60
N LYS A 209 31.31 -25.81 -4.08
CA LYS A 209 32.63 -26.24 -4.57
C LYS A 209 32.74 -27.77 -4.40
N PRO A 210 33.18 -28.52 -5.42
CA PRO A 210 33.28 -29.96 -5.31
C PRO A 210 34.27 -30.32 -4.20
N ALA A 211 33.80 -31.08 -3.21
CA ALA A 211 34.64 -31.61 -2.15
C ALA A 211 35.67 -32.56 -2.78
N GLY A 212 36.95 -32.18 -2.71
CA GLY A 212 38.06 -33.02 -3.13
C GLY A 212 38.08 -34.33 -2.36
N ARG A 213 38.05 -35.43 -3.12
CA ARG A 213 38.19 -36.83 -2.71
C ARG A 213 39.30 -37.01 -1.64
N GLN A 214 38.95 -37.19 -0.37
CA GLN A 214 39.90 -37.66 0.64
C GLN A 214 40.21 -39.14 0.36
N GLY A 215 41.42 -39.39 -0.13
CA GLY A 215 41.93 -40.74 -0.35
C GLY A 215 42.25 -41.43 0.97
N HIS A 216 41.77 -42.67 1.09
CA HIS A 216 42.29 -43.69 2.01
C HIS A 216 43.83 -43.62 2.14
N LYS A 217 44.35 -43.51 3.36
CA LYS A 217 45.69 -44.03 3.67
C LYS A 217 45.66 -44.98 4.87
N LYS A 218 46.10 -46.20 4.56
CA LYS A 218 46.32 -47.39 5.38
C LYS A 218 47.19 -47.12 6.61
N GLN A 219 46.79 -47.77 7.69
CA GLN A 219 47.59 -48.12 8.86
C GLN A 219 48.87 -48.88 8.47
N LYS A 220 50.02 -48.49 9.03
CA LYS A 220 51.20 -49.33 9.21
C LYS A 220 52.02 -48.85 10.40
N ASP A 221 52.06 -49.70 11.43
CA ASP A 221 52.93 -49.63 12.60
C ASP A 221 54.42 -49.70 12.23
N SER A 222 55.24 -48.91 12.91
CA SER A 222 56.59 -49.30 13.40
C SER A 222 57.27 -48.16 14.18
N ASN A 223 57.35 -48.36 15.49
CA ASN A 223 58.37 -48.05 16.50
C ASN A 223 59.49 -46.99 16.30
N ASP A 224 59.67 -46.26 17.41
CA ASP A 224 60.90 -45.83 18.10
C ASP A 224 61.67 -44.54 17.73
N ASN A 225 61.66 -43.63 18.74
CA ASN A 225 62.73 -42.73 19.24
C ASN A 225 63.18 -41.55 18.35
N ALA A 226 63.41 -40.32 18.81
CA ALA A 226 63.33 -39.59 20.08
C ALA A 226 63.58 -38.08 19.71
N PRO A 227 63.47 -37.10 20.63
CA PRO A 227 62.95 -35.76 20.35
C PRO A 227 64.00 -34.64 20.20
N GLU A 228 63.62 -33.54 19.54
CA GLU A 228 64.28 -32.23 19.72
C GLU A 228 63.26 -31.07 19.62
N LYS A 229 62.77 -30.70 20.81
CA LYS A 229 62.69 -29.37 21.43
C LYS A 229 62.83 -28.04 20.63
N LEU A 230 62.12 -27.05 21.20
CA LEU A 230 62.20 -25.58 21.10
C LEU A 230 61.50 -24.95 19.89
N SER A 231 60.72 -23.87 20.02
CA SER A 231 60.46 -22.92 21.11
C SER A 231 59.17 -22.18 20.71
N ASP A 232 58.22 -22.02 21.64
CA ASP A 232 57.92 -20.76 22.35
C ASP A 232 57.38 -19.67 21.40
N ASP A 233 56.35 -18.90 21.67
CA ASP A 233 55.33 -18.80 22.72
C ASP A 233 54.46 -17.60 22.28
N GLU A 234 53.45 -17.29 23.10
CA GLU A 234 52.62 -16.07 23.16
C GLU A 234 51.30 -16.12 22.38
N GLU A 235 50.18 -16.47 23.04
CA GLU A 235 49.41 -15.67 24.04
C GLU A 235 48.40 -14.75 23.34
N LEU A 236 47.14 -14.55 23.77
CA LEU A 236 46.40 -14.81 25.01
C LEU A 236 44.93 -15.13 24.59
N VAL A 237 44.26 -16.19 25.09
CA VAL A 237 43.45 -16.24 26.34
C VAL A 237 42.21 -15.33 26.21
N GLU A 238 40.96 -15.77 26.40
CA GLU A 238 40.47 -16.65 27.44
C GLU A 238 39.13 -17.31 27.07
N ASN A 239 39.00 -18.54 27.55
CA ASN A 239 37.82 -19.40 27.52
C ASN A 239 36.80 -19.00 28.60
N ILE A 240 35.72 -19.80 28.65
CA ILE A 240 34.84 -20.11 29.81
C ILE A 240 33.55 -19.31 29.83
N LYS A 241 32.35 -19.89 29.94
CA LYS A 241 31.83 -21.27 29.80
C LYS A 241 30.31 -21.13 29.92
N ASP A 242 29.59 -21.97 29.20
CA ASP A 242 28.24 -22.42 29.58
C ASP A 242 28.28 -23.23 30.88
N ASP A 243 27.15 -23.26 31.61
CA ASP A 243 26.50 -24.44 32.23
C ASP A 243 25.35 -23.92 33.16
N LEU A 244 24.06 -24.26 32.99
CA LEU A 244 23.36 -25.55 33.27
C LEU A 244 23.43 -25.92 34.77
N VAL A 245 22.41 -26.31 35.58
CA VAL A 245 20.96 -26.60 35.54
C VAL A 245 20.46 -26.52 37.02
N ASP A 246 19.17 -26.31 37.37
CA ASP A 246 18.18 -27.28 37.94
C ASP A 246 17.36 -26.49 38.99
N GLU A 247 16.13 -26.78 39.44
CA GLU A 247 14.89 -27.42 38.97
C GLU A 247 13.78 -26.89 39.94
N ASP A 248 12.52 -26.98 39.49
CA ASP A 248 11.30 -27.24 40.29
C ASP A 248 10.61 -26.20 41.23
N ASP A 249 9.41 -25.79 40.76
CA ASP A 249 8.06 -26.09 41.31
C ASP A 249 7.25 -25.03 42.12
N SER A 250 5.95 -25.02 41.78
CA SER A 250 4.74 -24.63 42.55
C SER A 250 4.31 -23.15 42.78
N ASP A 251 3.13 -22.87 42.22
CA ASP A 251 1.91 -22.28 42.82
C ASP A 251 1.78 -20.80 43.28
N SER A 252 0.81 -20.14 42.62
CA SER A 252 -0.31 -19.32 43.16
C SER A 252 -0.12 -17.97 43.87
N GLU A 253 -0.95 -17.03 43.39
CA GLU A 253 -1.69 -15.96 44.10
C GLU A 253 -1.00 -14.76 44.79
N LYS A 254 -1.33 -13.58 44.22
CA LYS A 254 -1.85 -12.34 44.85
C LYS A 254 -0.98 -11.41 45.74
N GLN A 255 -1.37 -10.14 45.58
CA GLN A 255 -1.32 -9.00 46.51
C GLN A 255 0.02 -8.24 46.63
N THR A 256 0.12 -7.08 45.98
CA THR A 256 -0.10 -5.70 46.52
C THR A 256 0.89 -5.27 47.60
N GLU A 257 1.63 -4.19 47.34
CA GLU A 257 1.83 -3.01 48.21
C GLU A 257 2.50 -1.90 47.38
N SER A 258 1.94 -0.69 47.26
CA SER A 258 1.99 0.44 48.21
C SER A 258 3.40 1.03 48.36
N LYS A 259 3.65 2.29 47.97
CA LYS A 259 3.69 3.52 48.81
C LYS A 259 4.22 4.65 47.90
N ASP A 260 3.95 5.94 48.07
CA ASP A 260 3.95 6.66 49.34
C ASP A 260 3.19 7.99 49.31
N LYS A 261 2.77 8.40 50.50
CA LYS A 261 2.01 9.61 50.88
C LYS A 261 2.91 10.85 50.98
N LYS A 262 2.32 12.04 50.79
CA LYS A 262 2.35 13.08 51.84
C LYS A 262 1.19 14.09 51.72
N VAL A 263 0.62 14.34 52.90
CA VAL A 263 -0.55 15.16 53.30
C VAL A 263 -0.02 16.51 53.84
N TYR A 264 -0.75 17.63 53.79
CA TYR A 264 -1.55 18.30 54.87
C TYR A 264 -1.90 19.73 54.32
N GLU A 265 -2.94 20.50 54.67
CA GLU A 265 -4.22 20.36 55.40
C GLU A 265 -4.96 21.73 55.34
N GLU A 266 -6.28 21.68 55.18
CA GLU A 266 -7.37 22.54 55.70
C GLU A 266 -7.36 24.10 55.68
N SER A 267 -8.38 24.70 55.03
CA SER A 267 -9.40 25.59 55.65
C SER A 267 -10.36 26.22 54.61
N ALA A 268 -11.65 26.25 54.93
CA ALA A 268 -12.78 26.89 54.20
C ALA A 268 -13.28 28.12 55.02
N PRO A 269 -14.32 28.94 54.66
CA PRO A 269 -15.42 28.69 53.71
C PRO A 269 -16.03 29.88 52.91
N ALA A 270 -17.06 29.53 52.13
CA ALA A 270 -18.30 30.29 51.78
C ALA A 270 -18.36 31.27 50.57
N SER A 271 -19.05 30.85 49.50
CA SER A 271 -20.37 31.38 49.08
C SER A 271 -20.90 30.66 47.82
N SER A 272 -22.22 30.53 47.72
CA SER A 272 -23.03 29.61 46.89
C SER A 272 -23.74 30.37 45.72
N PRO A 273 -24.73 29.83 44.98
CA PRO A 273 -24.64 28.87 43.86
C PRO A 273 -25.38 29.37 42.58
N ASN A 274 -25.29 28.62 41.47
CA ASN A 274 -26.49 28.38 40.65
C ASN A 274 -26.38 27.14 39.75
N ALA A 275 -27.33 26.23 39.93
CA ALA A 275 -27.51 24.99 39.19
C ALA A 275 -28.62 25.14 38.13
N ARG A 276 -28.48 24.49 36.96
CA ARG A 276 -29.64 24.17 36.11
C ARG A 276 -29.53 22.76 35.48
N LYS A 277 -30.59 22.00 35.75
CA LYS A 277 -30.87 20.57 35.47
C LYS A 277 -30.73 20.13 34.00
N ARG A 278 -30.26 18.88 33.83
CA ARG A 278 -30.36 18.06 32.60
C ARG A 278 -31.59 17.13 32.72
N LYS A 279 -32.40 17.03 31.66
CA LYS A 279 -33.66 16.24 31.60
C LYS A 279 -33.38 14.88 30.94
N SER A 280 -33.84 13.78 31.52
CA SER A 280 -33.84 12.43 30.95
C SER A 280 -35.17 12.10 30.25
N ARG A 281 -35.12 11.25 29.22
CA ARG A 281 -36.26 10.80 28.40
C ARG A 281 -36.58 9.35 28.74
N LYS A 282 -37.86 9.06 29.04
CA LYS A 282 -38.41 7.74 29.39
C LYS A 282 -38.52 6.82 28.17
N ALA A 283 -38.41 5.52 28.45
CA ALA A 283 -38.88 4.42 27.63
C ALA A 283 -40.36 4.14 27.94
N ASP A 284 -41.13 3.88 26.89
CA ASP A 284 -42.14 2.82 26.74
C ASP A 284 -42.22 2.52 25.23
#